data_AF-A0A0A1YPM2-F1
#
_entry.id   AF-A0A0A1YPM2-F1
#
_cell.length_a   1.000
_cell.length_b   1.000
_cell.length_c   1.000
_cell.angle_alpha   90.00
_cell.angle_beta   90.00
_cell.angle_gamma   90.00
#
_symmetry.space_group_name_H-M   'P 1'
#
loop_
_entity.id
_entity.type
_entity.pdbx_description
1 polymer ?
#
loop_
_entity_poly.entity_id
_entity_poly.type
_entity_poly.pdbx_seq_one_letter_code
_entity_poly.pdbx_strand_id
1 'polypeptide(L)'
;MNRHKTLFALALLFSPTLAFAHSGHDQAGLLAGLSHPLLGLDHLLAMVAVGLWAAQQSGAARWTLPLTFVACMLVGGVLGLGGVGMPLLEGAIAASVLAFGLLVAVAARLPMAASLGLTALFALSHGLAHGLELPTQVNPWFYACGFLIATAGLHAAGYALVRSLPHSAAPLVRLAGVISAAAGVCLLAS
;
A
#
# COMPACT_ATOMS: atom_id res chain seq x y z
N MET A 1 -35.38 -47.09 14.04
CA MET A 1 -34.30 -46.08 14.11
C MET A 1 -34.93 -44.74 14.48
N ASN A 2 -34.56 -44.14 15.62
CA ASN A 2 -35.30 -43.02 16.24
C ASN A 2 -35.24 -41.76 15.35
N ARG A 3 -36.39 -41.20 14.94
CA ARG A 3 -36.48 -40.02 14.04
C ARG A 3 -35.67 -38.82 14.55
N HIS A 4 -35.54 -38.68 15.88
CA HIS A 4 -34.71 -37.66 16.51
C HIS A 4 -33.21 -37.81 16.24
N LYS A 5 -32.70 -39.05 16.10
CA LYS A 5 -31.29 -39.31 15.76
C LYS A 5 -31.01 -38.96 14.30
N THR A 6 -31.98 -39.18 13.41
CA THR A 6 -31.88 -38.82 11.98
C THR A 6 -31.90 -37.30 11.78
N LEU A 7 -32.75 -36.57 12.52
CA LEU A 7 -32.80 -35.11 12.50
C LEU A 7 -31.53 -34.47 13.07
N PHE A 8 -30.96 -35.05 14.14
CA PHE A 8 -29.70 -34.58 14.70
C PHE A 8 -28.52 -34.83 13.74
N ALA A 9 -28.48 -35.99 13.07
CA ALA A 9 -27.48 -36.29 12.05
C ALA A 9 -27.58 -35.37 10.81
N LEU A 10 -28.81 -35.04 10.38
CA LEU A 10 -29.06 -34.06 9.32
C LEU A 10 -28.65 -32.63 9.74
N ALA A 11 -28.81 -32.26 11.00
CA ALA A 11 -28.35 -30.97 11.52
C ALA A 11 -26.82 -30.85 11.56
N LEU A 12 -26.10 -31.95 11.84
CA LEU A 12 -24.63 -31.98 11.74
C LEU A 12 -24.12 -31.90 10.29
N LEU A 13 -24.87 -32.41 9.31
CA LEU A 13 -24.53 -32.28 7.88
C LEU A 13 -24.69 -30.85 7.34
N PHE A 14 -25.43 -30.00 8.06
CA PHE A 14 -25.60 -28.56 7.76
C PHE A 14 -24.67 -27.65 8.58
N SER A 15 -23.65 -28.20 9.23
CA SER A 15 -22.62 -27.39 9.88
C SER A 15 -21.39 -27.30 8.97
N PRO A 16 -21.21 -26.21 8.18
CA PRO A 16 -20.00 -26.04 7.39
C PRO A 16 -18.83 -25.54 8.25
N THR A 17 -18.94 -25.46 9.58
CA THR A 17 -18.01 -24.65 10.38
C THR A 17 -16.67 -25.30 10.70
N LEU A 18 -16.49 -26.60 10.45
CA LEU A 18 -15.22 -27.30 10.79
C LEU A 18 -14.23 -27.43 9.61
N ALA A 19 -14.67 -27.27 8.36
CA ALA A 19 -13.78 -27.31 7.19
C ALA A 19 -13.17 -25.94 6.83
N PHE A 20 -13.68 -24.84 7.39
CA PHE A 20 -13.23 -23.47 7.08
C PHE A 20 -12.14 -22.91 8.01
N ALA A 21 -11.74 -23.66 9.05
CA ALA A 21 -10.77 -23.16 10.02
C ALA A 21 -9.35 -22.98 9.45
N HIS A 22 -8.98 -23.73 8.38
CA HIS A 22 -7.72 -23.53 7.65
C HIS A 22 -7.83 -22.56 6.47
N SER A 23 -8.99 -22.42 5.82
CA SER A 23 -9.16 -21.53 4.66
C SER A 23 -9.41 -20.06 5.01
N GLY A 24 -9.87 -19.77 6.24
CA GLY A 24 -10.17 -18.40 6.66
C GLY A 24 -8.93 -17.52 6.83
N HIS A 25 -7.80 -18.08 7.28
CA HIS A 25 -6.58 -17.31 7.61
C HIS A 25 -5.88 -16.73 6.36
N ASP A 26 -5.86 -17.49 5.26
CA ASP A 26 -5.27 -17.06 4.00
C ASP A 26 -6.13 -15.99 3.33
N GLN A 27 -7.45 -16.20 3.27
CA GLN A 27 -8.39 -15.23 2.71
C GLN A 27 -8.44 -13.95 3.56
N ALA A 28 -8.46 -14.08 4.89
CA ALA A 28 -8.42 -12.95 5.80
C ALA A 28 -7.10 -12.17 5.67
N GLY A 29 -5.97 -12.87 5.53
CA GLY A 29 -4.68 -12.25 5.26
C GLY A 29 -4.69 -11.44 3.97
N LEU A 30 -5.14 -12.03 2.87
CA LEU A 30 -5.23 -11.35 1.58
C LEU A 30 -6.13 -10.11 1.65
N LEU A 31 -7.32 -10.24 2.23
CA LEU A 31 -8.26 -9.12 2.36
C LEU A 31 -7.74 -8.03 3.29
N ALA A 32 -7.09 -8.39 4.40
CA ALA A 32 -6.46 -7.45 5.31
C ALA A 32 -5.31 -6.70 4.62
N GLY A 33 -4.48 -7.40 3.85
CA GLY A 33 -3.41 -6.78 3.06
C GLY A 33 -3.96 -5.82 2.01
N LEU A 34 -5.02 -6.22 1.29
CA LEU A 34 -5.66 -5.37 0.27
C LEU A 34 -6.29 -4.10 0.87
N SER A 35 -6.97 -4.22 2.00
CA SER A 35 -7.69 -3.10 2.61
C SER A 35 -6.78 -2.13 3.34
N HIS A 36 -5.66 -2.59 3.89
CA HIS A 36 -4.80 -1.78 4.76
C HIS A 36 -4.34 -0.46 4.10
N PRO A 37 -3.68 -0.45 2.92
CA PRO A 37 -3.24 0.81 2.29
C PRO A 37 -4.40 1.64 1.72
N LEU A 38 -5.61 1.07 1.62
CA LEU A 38 -6.80 1.80 1.17
C LEU A 38 -7.47 2.56 2.32
N LEU A 39 -7.34 2.05 3.55
CA LEU A 39 -7.95 2.64 4.74
C LEU A 39 -7.01 3.63 5.47
N GLY A 40 -5.68 3.44 5.34
CA GLY A 40 -4.68 4.40 5.82
C GLY A 40 -4.56 5.58 4.87
N LEU A 41 -4.94 6.79 5.32
CA LEU A 41 -4.86 8.00 4.49
C LEU A 41 -3.41 8.34 4.09
N ASP A 42 -2.47 8.12 4.99
CA ASP A 42 -1.04 8.28 4.77
C ASP A 42 -0.52 7.36 3.64
N HIS A 43 -0.87 6.08 3.70
CA HIS A 43 -0.51 5.09 2.69
C HIS A 43 -1.19 5.40 1.35
N LEU A 44 -2.50 5.63 1.37
CA LEU A 44 -3.27 5.94 0.17
C LEU A 44 -2.69 7.14 -0.58
N LEU A 45 -2.44 8.25 0.13
CA LEU A 45 -1.89 9.47 -0.46
C LEU A 45 -0.48 9.25 -1.01
N ALA A 46 0.39 8.55 -0.28
CA ALA A 46 1.74 8.24 -0.74
C ALA A 46 1.72 7.36 -2.00
N MET A 47 0.96 6.26 -2.00
CA MET A 47 0.92 5.31 -3.12
C MET A 47 0.34 5.95 -4.38
N VAL A 48 -0.73 6.73 -4.26
CA VAL A 48 -1.30 7.45 -5.41
C VAL A 48 -0.31 8.49 -5.92
N ALA A 49 0.35 9.24 -5.02
CA ALA A 49 1.33 10.26 -5.40
C ALA A 49 2.53 9.67 -6.17
N VAL A 50 3.01 8.48 -5.81
CA VAL A 50 4.04 7.76 -6.58
C VAL A 50 3.57 7.49 -8.02
N GLY A 51 2.32 7.05 -8.20
CA GLY A 51 1.72 6.83 -9.53
C GLY A 51 1.59 8.13 -10.34
N LEU A 52 1.06 9.19 -9.72
CA LEU A 52 0.96 10.52 -10.34
C LEU A 52 2.33 11.03 -10.79
N TRP A 53 3.32 10.94 -9.91
CA TRP A 53 4.68 11.42 -10.17
C TRP A 53 5.37 10.60 -11.27
N ALA A 54 5.23 9.26 -11.25
CA ALA A 54 5.74 8.39 -12.29
C ALA A 54 5.18 8.75 -13.67
N ALA A 55 3.89 9.12 -13.77
CA ALA A 55 3.30 9.55 -15.04
C ALA A 55 3.81 10.92 -15.53
N GLN A 56 4.20 11.81 -14.61
CA GLN A 56 4.86 13.08 -14.95
C GLN A 56 6.28 12.88 -15.51
N GLN A 57 6.92 11.73 -15.25
CA GLN A 57 8.28 11.43 -15.73
C GLN A 57 8.37 11.07 -17.22
N SER A 58 9.59 11.12 -17.75
CA SER A 58 9.96 10.66 -19.10
C SER A 58 10.86 9.41 -19.03
N GLY A 59 10.93 8.67 -20.14
CA GLY A 59 11.81 7.50 -20.26
C GLY A 59 11.51 6.39 -19.23
N ALA A 60 12.57 5.72 -18.77
CA ALA A 60 12.48 4.57 -17.87
C ALA A 60 11.87 4.89 -16.49
N ALA A 61 11.98 6.14 -16.02
CA ALA A 61 11.49 6.57 -14.71
C ALA A 61 9.99 6.33 -14.50
N ARG A 62 9.23 6.28 -15.59
CA ARG A 62 7.79 5.95 -15.59
C ARG A 62 7.48 4.60 -14.96
N TRP A 63 8.40 3.65 -15.08
CA TRP A 63 8.23 2.26 -14.62
C TRP A 63 9.17 1.93 -13.48
N THR A 64 10.39 2.46 -13.49
CA THR A 64 11.36 2.15 -12.43
C THR A 64 10.93 2.70 -11.09
N LEU A 65 10.19 3.83 -11.02
CA LEU A 65 9.72 4.37 -9.74
C LEU A 65 8.68 3.45 -9.07
N PRO A 66 7.53 3.10 -9.71
CA PRO A 66 6.59 2.15 -9.11
C PRO A 66 7.21 0.79 -8.77
N LEU A 67 8.07 0.27 -9.65
CA LEU A 67 8.71 -1.04 -9.43
C LEU A 67 9.69 -1.00 -8.26
N THR A 68 10.48 0.07 -8.13
CA THR A 68 11.39 0.25 -7.00
C THR A 68 10.61 0.36 -5.71
N PHE A 69 9.49 1.09 -5.71
CA PHE A 69 8.64 1.21 -4.55
C PHE A 69 8.12 -0.16 -4.09
N VAL A 70 7.51 -0.94 -4.99
CA VAL A 70 6.99 -2.28 -4.68
C VAL A 70 8.10 -3.22 -4.18
N ALA A 71 9.27 -3.23 -4.84
CA ALA A 71 10.39 -4.09 -4.45
C ALA A 71 10.96 -3.72 -3.07
N CYS A 72 11.22 -2.44 -2.83
CA CYS A 72 11.74 -1.95 -1.55
C CYS A 72 10.71 -2.12 -0.42
N MET A 73 9.43 -1.96 -0.71
CA MET A 73 8.35 -2.21 0.25
C MET A 73 8.29 -3.69 0.66
N LEU A 74 8.46 -4.63 -0.28
CA LEU A 74 8.57 -6.05 0.05
C LEU A 74 9.77 -6.31 0.99
N VAL A 75 10.94 -5.73 0.68
CA VAL A 75 12.13 -5.86 1.53
C VAL A 75 11.86 -5.29 2.93
N GLY A 76 11.27 -4.09 3.02
CA GLY A 76 10.89 -3.48 4.29
C GLY A 76 9.92 -4.37 5.08
N GLY A 77 8.91 -4.94 4.41
CA GLY A 77 7.94 -5.87 5.00
C GLY A 77 8.61 -7.08 5.62
N VAL A 78 9.54 -7.70 4.90
CA VAL A 78 10.31 -8.84 5.42
C VAL A 78 11.14 -8.44 6.65
N LEU A 79 11.77 -7.26 6.63
CA LEU A 79 12.53 -6.76 7.80
C LEU A 79 11.60 -6.50 9.00
N GLY A 80 10.42 -5.93 8.75
CA GLY A 80 9.42 -5.65 9.79
C GLY A 80 8.90 -6.93 10.43
N LEU A 81 8.65 -7.97 9.63
CA LEU A 81 8.31 -9.31 10.15
C LEU A 81 9.43 -9.91 11.00
N GLY A 82 10.69 -9.57 10.71
CA GLY A 82 11.85 -9.91 11.54
C GLY A 82 11.96 -9.09 12.83
N GLY A 83 11.03 -8.17 13.10
CA GLY A 83 11.04 -7.31 14.29
C GLY A 83 12.03 -6.15 14.22
N VAL A 84 12.53 -5.83 13.03
CA VAL A 84 13.42 -4.66 12.86
C VAL A 84 12.59 -3.39 13.06
N GLY A 85 12.84 -2.68 14.16
CA GLY A 85 12.24 -1.38 14.43
C GLY A 85 13.09 -0.24 13.87
N MET A 86 12.44 0.88 13.56
CA MET A 86 13.10 2.13 13.19
C MET A 86 12.56 3.27 14.07
N PRO A 87 13.43 4.11 14.68
CA PRO A 87 12.98 5.33 15.33
C PRO A 87 12.21 6.22 14.36
N LEU A 88 11.15 6.88 14.84
CA LEU A 88 10.35 7.83 14.04
C LEU A 88 9.73 7.21 12.76
N LEU A 89 9.33 5.93 12.81
CA LEU A 89 8.72 5.25 11.67
C LEU A 89 7.47 5.97 11.13
N GLU A 90 6.57 6.38 12.02
CA GLU A 90 5.39 7.19 11.68
C GLU A 90 5.81 8.52 11.02
N GLY A 91 6.83 9.18 11.55
CA GLY A 91 7.39 10.40 10.97
C GLY A 91 7.98 10.18 9.57
N ALA A 92 8.59 9.02 9.31
CA ALA A 92 9.10 8.68 7.98
C ALA A 92 7.96 8.44 6.97
N ILE A 93 6.85 7.84 7.42
CA ILE A 93 5.63 7.67 6.63
C ILE A 93 4.98 9.04 6.33
N ALA A 94 4.80 9.88 7.34
CA ALA A 94 4.25 11.23 7.14
C ALA A 94 5.14 12.10 6.22
N ALA A 95 6.46 11.98 6.35
CA ALA A 95 7.42 12.64 5.47
C ALA A 95 7.34 12.13 4.02
N SER A 96 6.97 10.87 3.79
CA SER A 96 6.78 10.34 2.43
C SER A 96 5.61 11.02 1.73
N VAL A 97 4.50 11.21 2.45
CA VAL A 97 3.29 11.89 1.96
C VAL A 97 3.62 13.33 1.57
N LEU A 98 4.35 14.03 2.45
CA LEU A 98 4.85 15.37 2.17
C LEU A 98 5.76 15.40 0.93
N ALA A 99 6.77 14.54 0.91
CA ALA A 99 7.78 14.54 -0.14
C ALA A 99 7.19 14.20 -1.52
N PHE A 100 6.43 13.11 -1.65
CA PHE A 100 5.79 12.75 -2.91
C PHE A 100 4.73 13.77 -3.32
N GLY A 101 3.96 14.31 -2.37
CA GLY A 101 3.01 15.40 -2.62
C GLY A 101 3.70 16.62 -3.25
N LEU A 102 4.82 17.06 -2.68
CA LEU A 102 5.61 18.17 -3.22
C LEU A 102 6.17 17.86 -4.61
N LEU A 103 6.71 16.65 -4.81
CA LEU A 103 7.24 16.22 -6.11
C LEU A 103 6.15 16.26 -7.20
N VAL A 104 4.93 15.83 -6.88
CA VAL A 104 3.77 15.92 -7.78
C VAL A 104 3.35 17.38 -8.00
N ALA A 105 3.29 18.17 -6.92
CA ALA A 105 2.85 19.56 -6.93
C ALA A 105 3.72 20.46 -7.83
N VAL A 106 5.03 20.22 -7.84
CA VAL A 106 5.98 20.97 -8.68
C VAL A 106 6.35 20.23 -9.97
N ALA A 107 5.79 19.03 -10.20
CA ALA A 107 6.14 18.14 -11.31
C ALA A 107 7.66 17.94 -11.45
N ALA A 108 8.32 17.68 -10.32
CA ALA A 108 9.77 17.63 -10.22
C ALA A 108 10.37 16.51 -11.09
N ARG A 109 11.46 16.82 -11.80
CA ARG A 109 12.26 15.88 -12.59
C ARG A 109 13.67 15.79 -12.01
N LEU A 110 13.80 14.99 -10.95
CA LEU A 110 15.09 14.76 -10.30
C LEU A 110 15.97 13.82 -11.14
N PRO A 111 17.31 13.83 -10.95
CA PRO A 111 18.19 12.80 -11.47
C PRO A 111 17.71 11.40 -11.04
N MET A 112 17.80 10.41 -11.92
CA MET A 112 17.28 9.05 -11.69
C MET A 112 17.73 8.47 -10.35
N ALA A 113 19.02 8.61 -10.00
CA ALA A 113 19.55 8.10 -8.73
C ALA A 113 18.85 8.70 -7.50
N ALA A 114 18.58 10.02 -7.51
CA ALA A 114 17.87 10.69 -6.43
C ALA A 114 16.41 10.24 -6.36
N SER A 115 15.75 10.10 -7.51
CA SER A 115 14.37 9.60 -7.58
C SER A 115 14.25 8.19 -7.01
N LEU A 116 15.13 7.28 -7.43
CA LEU A 116 15.15 5.90 -6.95
C LEU A 116 15.52 5.83 -5.46
N GLY A 117 16.50 6.62 -5.01
CA GLY A 117 16.91 6.66 -3.61
C GLY A 117 15.79 7.12 -2.68
N LEU A 118 15.09 8.19 -3.04
CA LEU A 118 13.96 8.70 -2.27
C LEU A 118 12.79 7.70 -2.27
N THR A 119 12.48 7.13 -3.44
CA THR A 119 11.45 6.11 -3.58
C THR A 119 11.75 4.87 -2.74
N ALA A 120 12.99 4.39 -2.78
CA ALA A 120 13.43 3.23 -2.01
C ALA A 120 13.36 3.48 -0.50
N LEU A 121 13.84 4.65 -0.04
CA LEU A 121 13.83 5.03 1.37
C LEU A 121 12.41 4.99 1.95
N PHE A 122 11.47 5.70 1.33
CA PHE A 122 10.11 5.75 1.85
C PHE A 122 9.37 4.42 1.67
N ALA A 123 9.60 3.71 0.56
CA ALA A 123 9.04 2.38 0.37
C ALA A 123 9.48 1.40 1.45
N LEU A 124 10.76 1.43 1.84
CA LEU A 124 11.28 0.61 2.93
C LEU A 124 10.57 0.94 4.24
N SER A 125 10.38 2.23 4.57
CA SER A 125 9.65 2.64 5.79
C SER A 125 8.21 2.13 5.81
N HIS A 126 7.46 2.30 4.71
CA HIS A 126 6.11 1.75 4.60
C HIS A 126 6.10 0.22 4.74
N GLY A 127 7.01 -0.45 4.04
CA GLY A 127 7.17 -1.90 4.16
C GLY A 127 7.43 -2.33 5.60
N LEU A 128 8.35 -1.65 6.28
CA LEU A 128 8.69 -1.94 7.67
C LEU A 128 7.49 -1.84 8.59
N ALA A 129 6.69 -0.78 8.46
CA ALA A 129 5.46 -0.61 9.24
C ALA A 129 4.45 -1.74 8.98
N HIS A 130 4.18 -2.07 7.71
CA HIS A 130 3.32 -3.19 7.36
C HIS A 130 3.79 -4.54 7.93
N GLY A 131 5.11 -4.76 7.97
CA GLY A 131 5.68 -5.98 8.56
C GLY A 131 5.52 -6.03 10.08
N LEU A 132 5.67 -4.88 10.76
CA LEU A 132 5.52 -4.76 12.21
C LEU A 132 4.05 -4.79 12.67
N GLU A 133 3.14 -4.25 11.87
CA GLU A 133 1.71 -4.15 12.16
C GLU A 133 0.90 -5.37 11.69
N LEU A 134 1.58 -6.41 11.18
CA LEU A 134 0.94 -7.59 10.64
C LEU A 134 0.05 -8.27 11.71
N PRO A 135 -1.25 -8.50 11.44
CA PRO A 135 -2.12 -9.15 12.42
C PRO A 135 -1.64 -10.56 12.74
N THR A 136 -1.50 -10.87 14.03
CA THR A 136 -0.97 -12.17 14.51
C THR A 136 -1.83 -13.38 14.12
N GLN A 137 -3.07 -13.15 13.69
CA GLN A 137 -4.04 -14.19 13.31
C GLN A 137 -4.26 -14.30 11.79
N VAL A 138 -3.36 -13.76 10.95
CA VAL A 138 -3.44 -13.94 9.49
C VAL A 138 -2.14 -14.49 8.92
N ASN A 139 -2.21 -15.11 7.74
CA ASN A 139 -1.03 -15.60 7.05
C ASN A 139 -0.18 -14.42 6.51
N PRO A 140 1.09 -14.29 6.93
CA PRO A 140 1.96 -13.18 6.52
C PRO A 140 2.14 -13.05 5.00
N TRP A 141 2.20 -14.18 4.29
CA TRP A 141 2.44 -14.18 2.84
C TRP A 141 1.22 -13.70 2.07
N PHE A 142 0.02 -14.10 2.47
CA PHE A 142 -1.21 -13.61 1.83
C PHE A 142 -1.47 -12.14 2.14
N TYR A 143 -1.19 -11.70 3.37
CA TYR A 143 -1.18 -10.27 3.70
C TYR A 143 -0.19 -9.51 2.82
N ALA A 144 1.03 -10.03 2.66
CA ALA A 144 2.05 -9.43 1.79
C ALA A 144 1.60 -9.33 0.33
N CYS A 145 1.05 -10.41 -0.23
CA CYS A 145 0.47 -10.37 -1.56
C CYS A 145 -0.65 -9.33 -1.68
N GLY A 146 -1.54 -9.27 -0.69
CA GLY A 146 -2.66 -8.34 -0.66
C GLY A 146 -2.22 -6.89 -0.71
N PHE A 147 -1.30 -6.49 0.19
CA PHE A 147 -0.86 -5.10 0.22
C PHE A 147 -0.01 -4.77 -1.02
N LEU A 148 0.83 -5.68 -1.53
CA LEU A 148 1.60 -5.43 -2.75
C LEU A 148 0.70 -5.24 -3.98
N ILE A 149 -0.38 -6.03 -4.09
CA ILE A 149 -1.39 -5.87 -5.14
C ILE A 149 -2.09 -4.51 -4.99
N ALA A 150 -2.49 -4.14 -3.78
CA ALA A 150 -3.14 -2.85 -3.53
C ALA A 150 -2.20 -1.68 -3.86
N THR A 151 -0.94 -1.72 -3.42
CA THR A 151 0.08 -0.71 -3.72
C THR A 151 0.32 -0.58 -5.22
N ALA A 152 0.53 -1.69 -5.93
CA ALA A 152 0.69 -1.69 -7.38
C ALA A 152 -0.55 -1.12 -8.09
N GLY A 153 -1.75 -1.47 -7.60
CA GLY A 153 -3.02 -0.95 -8.08
C GLY A 153 -3.16 0.57 -7.89
N LEU A 154 -2.76 1.10 -6.73
CA LEU A 154 -2.78 2.54 -6.43
C LEU A 154 -1.77 3.31 -7.28
N HIS A 155 -0.57 2.77 -7.49
CA HIS A 155 0.41 3.34 -8.42
C HIS A 155 -0.15 3.36 -9.85
N ALA A 156 -0.74 2.26 -10.30
CA ALA A 156 -1.34 2.16 -11.62
C ALA A 156 -2.53 3.13 -11.78
N ALA A 157 -3.37 3.29 -10.75
CA ALA A 157 -4.49 4.23 -10.76
C ALA A 157 -4.02 5.68 -10.86
N GLY A 158 -3.03 6.08 -10.04
CA GLY A 158 -2.43 7.42 -10.14
C GLY A 158 -1.78 7.65 -11.50
N TYR A 159 -1.04 6.65 -12.01
CA TYR A 159 -0.42 6.75 -13.32
C TYR A 159 -1.45 6.88 -14.44
N ALA A 160 -2.49 6.04 -14.43
CA ALA A 160 -3.57 6.06 -15.41
C ALA A 160 -4.33 7.39 -15.40
N LEU A 161 -4.62 7.94 -14.22
CA LEU A 161 -5.30 9.23 -14.08
C LEU A 161 -4.58 10.35 -14.84
N VAL A 162 -3.26 10.48 -14.67
CA VAL A 162 -2.47 11.50 -15.37
C VAL A 162 -2.45 11.23 -16.88
N ARG A 163 -2.43 9.96 -17.30
CA ARG A 163 -2.36 9.56 -18.71
C ARG A 163 -3.68 9.70 -19.45
N SER A 164 -4.82 9.62 -18.76
CA SER A 164 -6.14 9.81 -19.35
C SER A 164 -6.56 11.28 -19.43
N LEU A 165 -5.90 12.17 -18.68
CA LEU A 165 -6.21 13.59 -18.66
C LEU A 165 -5.56 14.35 -19.83
N PRO A 166 -6.24 15.36 -20.41
CA PRO A 166 -5.63 16.23 -21.40
C PRO A 166 -4.50 17.07 -20.77
N HIS A 167 -3.54 17.52 -21.58
CA HIS A 167 -2.42 18.33 -21.09
C HIS A 167 -2.86 19.61 -20.35
N SER A 168 -4.02 20.19 -20.70
CA SER A 168 -4.60 21.36 -20.02
C SER A 168 -5.01 21.08 -18.57
N ALA A 169 -5.21 19.82 -18.18
CA ALA A 169 -5.55 19.42 -16.82
C ALA A 169 -4.33 19.19 -15.91
N ALA A 170 -3.11 19.46 -16.39
CA ALA A 170 -1.89 19.38 -15.57
C ALA A 170 -1.98 20.15 -14.23
N PRO A 171 -2.63 21.33 -14.13
CA PRO A 171 -2.82 22.01 -12.84
C PRO A 171 -3.61 21.19 -11.81
N LEU A 172 -4.56 20.33 -12.23
CA LEU A 172 -5.34 19.49 -11.32
C LEU A 172 -4.47 18.41 -10.67
N VAL A 173 -3.56 17.81 -11.45
CA VAL A 173 -2.57 16.84 -10.92
C VAL A 173 -1.66 17.52 -9.90
N ARG A 174 -1.22 18.75 -10.19
CA ARG A 174 -0.41 19.53 -9.26
C ARG A 174 -1.19 19.90 -7.99
N LEU A 175 -2.47 20.24 -8.11
CA LEU A 175 -3.34 20.49 -6.96
C LEU A 175 -3.49 19.26 -6.06
N ALA A 176 -3.65 18.07 -6.65
CA ALA A 176 -3.65 16.81 -5.89
C ALA A 176 -2.33 16.61 -5.12
N GLY A 177 -1.18 16.96 -5.74
CA GLY A 177 0.11 17.01 -5.06
C GLY A 177 0.15 17.99 -3.88
N VAL A 178 -0.38 19.21 -4.04
CA VAL A 178 -0.46 20.21 -2.96
C VAL A 178 -1.32 19.71 -1.80
N ILE A 179 -2.48 19.11 -2.10
CA ILE A 179 -3.37 18.54 -1.08
C ILE A 179 -2.66 17.42 -0.30
N SER A 180 -1.97 16.53 -1.02
CA SER A 180 -1.16 15.46 -0.41
C SER A 180 -0.04 16.05 0.46
N ALA A 181 0.70 17.04 -0.04
CA ALA A 181 1.75 17.70 0.72
C ALA A 181 1.22 18.36 2.01
N ALA A 182 0.08 19.06 1.93
CA ALA A 182 -0.56 19.66 3.08
C ALA A 182 -1.00 18.61 4.12
N ALA A 183 -1.55 17.48 3.66
CA ALA A 183 -1.85 16.36 4.55
C ALA A 183 -0.59 15.81 5.24
N GLY A 184 0.53 15.69 4.50
CA GLY A 184 1.82 15.30 5.06
C GLY A 184 2.33 16.27 6.14
N VAL A 185 2.14 17.58 5.97
CA VAL A 185 2.45 18.57 7.03
C VAL A 185 1.58 18.36 8.26
N CYS A 186 0.28 18.13 8.09
CA CYS A 186 -0.63 17.86 9.21
C CYS A 186 -0.24 16.59 9.96
N LEU A 187 0.10 15.52 9.24
CA LEU A 187 0.56 14.24 9.81
C LEU A 187 1.89 14.37 10.56
N LEU A 188 2.79 15.25 10.13
CA LEU A 188 4.05 15.52 10.84
C LEU A 188 3.86 16.37 12.10
N ALA A 189 2.72 17.06 12.22
CA ALA A 189 2.42 17.95 13.33
C ALA A 189 1.52 17.33 14.41
N SER A 190 0.97 16.14 14.16
CA SER A 190 0.17 15.34 15.11
C SER A 190 1.06 14.44 15.97
#